data_AF-A0A6C0JK36-F1
#
_entry.id   AF-A0A6C0JK36-F1
#
_cell.length_a   1.000
_cell.length_b   1.000
_cell.length_c   1.000
_cell.angle_alpha   90.00
_cell.angle_beta   90.00
_cell.angle_gamma   90.00
#
_symmetry.space_group_name_H-M   'P 1'
#
loop_
_entity.id
_entity.type
_entity.pdbx_description
1 polymer ?
#
loop_
_entity_poly.entity_id
_entity_poly.type
_entity_poly.pdbx_seq_one_letter_code
_entity_poly.pdbx_strand_id
1 'polypeptide(L)'
;MILNYLCPPALLYVVFSLIHVVIEISDKNYEQALTQGIICIIFTCLLEICCLANLSIIAWILVFIPVMLYTYMTLIIFLVFKLNPNAVNQYLIKK
;
A
#
# COMPACT_ATOMS: atom_id res chain seq x y z
N MET A 1 -5.85 16.79 -17.61
CA MET A 1 -7.31 16.82 -17.34
C MET A 1 -7.85 15.39 -17.28
N ILE A 2 -7.34 14.61 -16.32
CA ILE A 2 -7.75 13.22 -16.01
C ILE A 2 -8.06 13.17 -14.49
N LEU A 3 -7.31 13.96 -13.71
CA LEU A 3 -7.58 14.35 -12.32
C LEU A 3 -8.94 15.02 -12.03
N ASN A 4 -9.72 15.42 -13.05
CA ASN A 4 -11.05 16.01 -12.81
C ASN A 4 -12.13 14.97 -12.59
N TYR A 5 -11.88 13.70 -12.94
CA TYR A 5 -12.84 12.60 -12.78
C TYR A 5 -12.55 11.70 -11.59
N LEU A 6 -11.36 11.81 -10.99
CA LEU A 6 -10.98 10.96 -9.86
C LEU A 6 -10.36 11.80 -8.76
N CYS A 7 -10.89 11.68 -7.55
CA CYS A 7 -10.44 12.49 -6.44
C CYS A 7 -8.97 12.21 -6.07
N PRO A 8 -8.21 13.25 -5.66
CA PRO A 8 -6.80 13.10 -5.27
C PRO A 8 -6.52 11.95 -4.27
N PRO A 9 -7.30 11.76 -3.19
CA PRO A 9 -7.08 10.65 -2.25
C PRO A 9 -7.38 9.27 -2.87
N ALA A 10 -8.37 9.17 -3.77
CA ALA A 10 -8.71 7.93 -4.45
C ALA A 10 -7.58 7.49 -5.39
N LEU A 11 -6.99 8.43 -6.15
CA LEU A 11 -5.85 8.16 -7.02
C LEU A 11 -4.63 7.66 -6.22
N LEU A 12 -4.32 8.31 -5.09
CA LEU A 12 -3.20 7.92 -4.24
C LEU A 12 -3.37 6.49 -3.70
N TYR A 13 -4.58 6.17 -3.24
CA TYR A 13 -4.91 4.83 -2.76
C TYR A 13 -4.73 3.75 -3.84
N VAL A 14 -5.19 4.01 -5.07
CA VAL A 14 -5.04 3.06 -6.20
C VAL A 14 -3.57 2.81 -6.54
N VAL A 15 -2.73 3.84 -6.53
CA VAL A 15 -1.29 3.68 -6.80
C VAL A 15 -0.63 2.85 -5.70
N PHE A 16 -0.96 3.12 -4.44
CA PHE A 16 -0.42 2.39 -3.30
C PHE A 16 -0.85 0.92 -3.29
N SER A 17 -2.14 0.64 -3.53
CA SER A 17 -2.66 -0.73 -3.59
C SER A 17 -2.06 -1.52 -4.76
N LEU A 18 -1.82 -0.89 -5.91
CA LEU A 18 -1.15 -1.53 -7.05
C LEU A 18 0.25 -2.03 -6.67
N ILE A 19 1.03 -1.21 -5.96
CA ILE A 19 2.36 -1.61 -5.50
C ILE A 19 2.24 -2.83 -4.58
N HIS A 20 1.28 -2.84 -3.66
CA HIS A 20 1.07 -3.96 -2.75
C HIS A 20 0.67 -5.24 -3.48
N VAL A 21 -0.26 -5.16 -4.44
CA VAL A 21 -0.65 -6.31 -5.24
C VAL A 21 0.55 -6.89 -5.99
N VAL A 22 1.45 -6.05 -6.52
CA VAL A 22 2.70 -6.51 -7.16
C VAL A 22 3.63 -7.22 -6.18
N ILE A 23 3.73 -6.74 -4.94
CA ILE A 23 4.53 -7.38 -3.88
C ILE A 23 3.95 -8.77 -3.54
N GLU A 24 2.64 -8.88 -3.33
CA GLU A 24 1.97 -10.16 -3.02
C GLU A 24 2.11 -11.18 -4.17
N ILE A 25 2.02 -10.73 -5.42
CA ILE A 25 2.27 -11.59 -6.60
C ILE A 25 3.71 -12.10 -6.59
N SER A 26 4.67 -11.28 -6.17
CA SER A 26 6.09 -11.65 -6.10
C SER A 26 6.35 -12.73 -5.05
N ASP A 27 5.57 -12.76 -3.97
CA ASP A 27 5.63 -13.78 -2.92
C ASP A 27 4.89 -15.09 -3.29
N LYS A 28 4.32 -15.17 -4.50
CA LYS A 28 3.49 -16.29 -5.02
C LYS A 28 2.19 -16.55 -4.23
N ASN A 29 1.76 -15.63 -3.37
CA ASN A 29 0.49 -15.72 -2.65
C ASN A 29 -0.68 -15.14 -3.46
N TYR A 30 -1.09 -15.88 -4.50
CA TYR A 30 -2.14 -15.44 -5.41
C TYR A 30 -3.51 -15.22 -4.74
N GLU A 31 -3.86 -16.03 -3.74
CA GLU A 31 -5.13 -15.91 -2.99
C GLU A 31 -5.22 -14.56 -2.25
N GLN A 32 -4.11 -14.12 -1.67
CA GLN A 32 -4.03 -12.84 -0.97
C GLN A 32 -4.00 -11.68 -1.97
N ALA A 33 -3.24 -11.79 -3.06
CA ALA A 33 -3.22 -10.79 -4.12
C ALA A 33 -4.62 -10.53 -4.70
N LEU A 34 -5.42 -11.57 -4.93
CA LEU A 34 -6.79 -11.46 -5.44
C LEU A 34 -7.71 -10.77 -4.41
N THR A 35 -7.61 -11.17 -3.14
CA THR A 35 -8.36 -10.56 -2.04
C THR A 35 -8.04 -9.06 -1.92
N GLN A 36 -6.77 -8.69 -2.00
CA GLN A 36 -6.33 -7.30 -1.92
C GLN A 36 -6.77 -6.47 -3.13
N GLY A 37 -6.84 -7.08 -4.33
CA GLY A 37 -7.42 -6.47 -5.52
C GLY A 37 -8.90 -6.15 -5.38
N ILE A 38 -9.70 -7.06 -4.79
CA ILE A 38 -11.13 -6.81 -4.52
C ILE A 38 -11.29 -5.67 -3.50
N ILE A 39 -10.51 -5.71 -2.41
CA ILE A 39 -10.51 -4.66 -1.37
C ILE A 39 -10.16 -3.31 -1.99
N CYS A 40 -9.20 -3.26 -2.90
CA CYS A 40 -8.81 -2.04 -3.60
C CYS A 40 -10.00 -1.40 -4.34
N ILE A 41 -10.79 -2.20 -5.06
CA ILE A 41 -11.97 -1.70 -5.81
C ILE A 41 -13.02 -1.14 -4.85
N ILE A 42 -13.29 -1.86 -3.75
CA ILE A 42 -14.27 -1.43 -2.73
C ILE A 42 -13.86 -0.11 -2.10
N PHE A 43 -12.61 0.02 -1.66
CA PHE A 43 -12.12 1.26 -1.08
C PHE A 43 -12.14 2.39 -2.10
N THR A 44 -11.68 2.18 -3.34
CA THR A 44 -11.71 3.23 -4.37
C THR A 44 -13.12 3.78 -4.59
N CYS A 45 -14.13 2.91 -4.64
CA CYS A 45 -15.53 3.32 -4.74
C CYS A 45 -16.01 4.10 -3.49
N LEU A 46 -15.64 3.64 -2.29
CA LEU A 46 -15.94 4.33 -1.03
C LEU A 46 -15.35 5.75 -1.00
N LEU A 47 -14.09 5.90 -1.40
CA LEU A 47 -13.41 7.20 -1.44
C LEU A 47 -14.05 8.15 -2.45
N GLU A 48 -14.48 7.64 -3.60
CA GLU A 48 -15.18 8.43 -4.63
C GLU A 48 -16.49 8.99 -4.09
N ILE A 49 -17.31 8.16 -3.41
CA ILE A 49 -18.57 8.58 -2.79
C ILE A 49 -18.32 9.63 -1.68
N CYS A 50 -17.33 9.41 -0.82
CA CYS A 50 -16.97 10.38 0.22
C CYS A 50 -16.53 11.72 -0.37
N CYS A 51 -15.81 11.70 -1.49
CA CYS A 51 -15.36 12.91 -2.15
C CYS A 51 -16.51 13.68 -2.81
N LEU A 52 -17.44 12.98 -3.47
CA LEU A 52 -18.66 13.57 -4.04
C LEU A 52 -19.56 14.22 -2.97
N ALA A 53 -19.54 13.68 -1.74
CA ALA A 53 -20.23 14.27 -0.61
C ALA A 53 -19.55 15.54 -0.05
N ASN A 54 -18.47 16.02 -0.68
CA ASN A 54 -17.64 17.15 -0.26
C ASN A 54 -16.86 16.91 1.06
N LEU A 55 -16.70 15.65 1.46
CA LEU A 55 -15.98 15.21 2.66
C LEU A 55 -14.49 14.94 2.35
N SER A 56 -13.83 15.86 1.65
CA SER A 56 -12.44 15.67 1.18
C SER A 56 -11.45 15.41 2.33
N ILE A 57 -11.58 16.14 3.45
CA ILE A 57 -10.74 15.95 4.65
C ILE A 57 -10.82 14.52 5.20
N ILE A 58 -12.01 13.92 5.20
CA ILE A 58 -12.25 12.60 5.79
C ILE A 58 -11.66 11.52 4.88
N ALA A 59 -11.78 11.67 3.56
CA ALA A 59 -11.13 10.79 2.60
C ALA A 59 -9.60 10.78 2.77
N TRP A 60 -8.99 11.95 3.02
CA TRP A 60 -7.55 12.05 3.28
C TRP A 60 -7.11 11.29 4.53
N ILE A 61 -7.86 11.40 5.64
CA ILE A 61 -7.58 10.67 6.88
C ILE A 61 -7.71 9.16 6.64
N LEU A 62 -8.71 8.72 5.88
CA LEU A 62 -8.94 7.31 5.58
C LEU A 62 -7.74 6.68 4.83
N VAL A 63 -7.12 7.40 3.90
CA VAL A 63 -5.93 6.92 3.17
C VAL A 63 -4.67 6.93 4.02
N PHE A 64 -4.57 7.85 4.98
CA PHE A 64 -3.40 7.95 5.85
C PHE A 64 -3.25 6.76 6.79
N ILE A 65 -4.36 6.22 7.30
CA ILE A 65 -4.35 5.09 8.24
C ILE A 65 -3.63 3.85 7.68
N PRO A 66 -3.99 3.31 6.49
CA PRO A 66 -3.33 2.12 5.95
C PRO A 66 -1.86 2.37 5.58
N VAL A 67 -1.52 3.57 5.10
CA VAL A 67 -0.12 3.92 4.78
C VAL A 67 0.74 3.93 6.03
N MET A 68 0.27 4.62 7.09
CA MET A 68 0.98 4.67 8.37
C MET A 68 1.13 3.27 8.97
N LEU A 69 0.08 2.46 8.96
CA LEU A 69 0.13 1.12 9.51
C LEU A 69 1.11 0.22 8.74
N TYR A 70 1.11 0.28 7.41
CA TYR A 70 2.03 -0.51 6.59
C TYR A 70 3.49 -0.13 6.87
N THR A 71 3.81 1.17 6.87
CA THR A 71 5.17 1.64 7.19
C THR A 71 5.63 1.18 8.57
N TYR A 72 4.74 1.21 9.57
CA TYR A 72 5.04 0.74 10.91
C TYR A 72 5.31 -0.76 10.95
N MET A 73 4.52 -1.57 10.25
CA MET A 73 4.72 -3.02 10.16
C MET A 73 6.06 -3.37 9.51
N THR A 74 6.39 -2.75 8.38
CA THR A 74 7.69 -2.96 7.71
C THR A 74 8.86 -2.58 8.63
N LEU A 75 8.73 -1.52 9.42
CA LEU A 75 9.77 -1.07 10.34
C LEU A 75 9.99 -2.05 11.49
N ILE A 76 8.91 -2.63 12.04
CA ILE A 76 9.02 -3.72 13.03
C ILE A 76 9.72 -4.93 12.43
N ILE A 77 9.32 -5.36 11.23
CA ILE A 77 9.95 -6.51 10.56
C ILE A 77 11.46 -6.27 10.41
N PHE A 78 11.86 -5.08 9.97
CA PHE A 78 13.27 -4.71 9.84
C PHE A 78 14.03 -4.76 11.18
N LEU A 79 13.40 -4.31 12.26
CA LEU A 79 13.98 -4.34 13.61
C LEU A 79 14.13 -5.77 14.14
N VAL A 80 13.11 -6.62 13.96
CA VAL A 80 13.08 -8.01 14.43
C VAL A 80 14.13 -8.86 13.71
N PHE A 81 14.24 -8.72 12.39
CA PHE A 81 15.24 -9.44 11.62
C PHE A 81 16.67 -8.88 11.78
N LYS A 82 16.85 -7.74 12.47
CA LYS A 82 18.14 -7.05 12.63
C LYS A 82 18.95 -7.02 11.33
N LEU A 83 18.31 -6.65 10.22
CA LEU A 83 18.96 -6.56 8.91
C LEU A 83 20.01 -5.44 8.97
N ASN A 84 21.21 -5.79 9.41
CA ASN A 84 22.35 -4.89 9.46
C ASN A 84 22.87 -4.74 8.02
N PRO A 85 22.85 -3.55 7.40
CA PRO A 85 23.32 -3.35 6.03
C PRO A 85 24.79 -3.77 5.84
N ASN A 86 25.55 -3.94 6.92
CA ASN A 86 26.95 -4.37 6.90
C ASN A 86 27.13 -5.90 6.87
N ALA A 87 26.09 -6.70 7.16
CA ALA A 87 26.16 -8.15 7.16
C ALA A 87 25.93 -8.78 5.77
N VAL A 88 25.28 -8.06 4.85
CA VAL A 88 24.98 -8.55 3.48
C VAL A 88 26.26 -8.84 2.68
N ASN A 89 27.33 -8.08 2.90
CA ASN A 89 28.63 -8.33 2.26
C ASN A 89 29.28 -9.65 2.68
N GLN A 90 28.91 -10.25 3.81
CA GLN A 90 29.55 -11.48 4.28
C GLN A 90 28.98 -12.74 3.61
N TYR A 91 27.80 -12.65 3.00
CA TYR A 91 27.16 -13.76 2.29
C TYR A 91 27.57 -13.81 0.81
N LEU A 92 28.12 -12.73 0.26
CA LEU A 92 28.67 -12.68 -1.10
C LEU A 92 30.16 -13.04 -1.19
N ILE A 93 30.88 -13.10 -0.06
CA ILE A 93 32.31 -13.47 -0.01
C ILE A 93 32.50 -14.98 0.24
N LYS A 94 31.43 -15.71 0.59
CA LYS A 94 31.46 -17.17 0.77
C LYS A 94 30.98 -17.88 -0.51
N LYS A 95 31.66 -17.65 -1.64
CA LYS A 95 31.57 -18.48 -2.84
C LYS A 95 32.93 -19.07 -3.15
#